data_AF-A0A4Y7TCE7-F1
#
_entry.id   AF-A0A4Y7TCE7-F1
#
_cell.length_a   1.000
_cell.length_b   1.000
_cell.length_c   1.000
_cell.angle_alpha   90.00
_cell.angle_beta   90.00
_cell.angle_gamma   90.00
#
_symmetry.space_group_name_H-M   'P 1'
#
loop_
_entity.id
_entity.type
_entity.pdbx_description
1 polymer ?
#
loop_
_entity_poly.entity_id
_entity_poly.type
_entity_poly.pdbx_seq_one_letter_code
_entity_poly.pdbx_strand_id
1 'polypeptide(L)'
;MLPTRSLLLNLQVFQKAGILAAGLPQQDPTALSKGIAIVRKVLQDNKGHNEKGWKTHEIYSLALKEKAPEGFRSTVMTTPRQAAPPHPEHPIRSKKFLKDILGHMEGYRDIKIVRTMRGGSTAFVWKLVNKDLLPKPKAPTPKTPSVGVPLGLHEDITHLNKRRQRARKEKIVRGILKIKASQRAAREGQAAATAGSESSSTEATPSS
;
A
#
# COMPACT_ATOMS: atom_id res chain seq x y z
N MET A 1 23.07 -19.66 -46.49
CA MET A 1 21.92 -20.15 -45.68
C MET A 1 22.38 -20.27 -44.24
N LEU A 2 21.90 -19.42 -43.34
CA LEU A 2 22.20 -19.49 -41.90
C LEU A 2 20.88 -19.40 -41.12
N PRO A 3 20.66 -20.26 -40.10
CA PRO A 3 19.39 -20.33 -39.40
C PRO A 3 19.28 -19.25 -38.31
N THR A 4 18.21 -18.45 -38.39
CA THR A 4 17.72 -17.56 -37.33
C THR A 4 17.20 -18.39 -36.16
N ARG A 5 18.00 -18.52 -35.10
CA ARG A 5 17.58 -19.14 -33.84
C ARG A 5 16.87 -18.13 -32.93
N SER A 6 15.58 -18.42 -32.77
CA SER A 6 14.63 -17.95 -31.75
C SER A 6 15.26 -17.63 -30.38
N LEU A 7 15.11 -16.39 -29.93
CA LEU A 7 15.32 -15.94 -28.55
C LEU A 7 14.03 -15.28 -28.04
N LEU A 8 13.00 -16.09 -27.82
CA LEU A 8 11.82 -15.70 -27.05
C LEU A 8 11.67 -16.66 -25.89
N LEU A 9 12.40 -16.43 -24.80
CA LEU A 9 12.11 -17.09 -23.53
C LEU A 9 12.58 -16.20 -22.36
N ASN A 10 11.68 -16.09 -21.39
CA ASN A 10 11.86 -15.58 -20.02
C ASN A 10 11.80 -14.07 -19.79
N LEU A 11 10.58 -13.54 -19.83
CA LEU A 11 10.20 -12.34 -19.09
C LEU A 11 8.97 -12.59 -18.21
N GLN A 12 9.05 -13.55 -17.27
CA GLN A 12 7.94 -13.85 -16.35
C GLN A 12 8.38 -14.31 -14.94
N VAL A 13 9.44 -13.72 -14.37
CA VAL A 13 9.89 -14.08 -12.99
C VAL A 13 10.14 -12.86 -12.10
N PHE A 14 9.25 -11.86 -12.10
CA PHE A 14 9.33 -10.77 -11.11
C PHE A 14 7.94 -10.26 -10.69
N GLN A 15 7.18 -11.09 -9.95
CA GLN A 15 6.03 -10.59 -9.18
C GLN A 15 5.90 -11.12 -7.73
N LYS A 16 6.81 -11.97 -7.22
CA LYS A 16 6.65 -12.57 -5.88
C LYS A 16 7.78 -12.26 -4.90
N ALA A 17 8.02 -10.97 -4.66
CA ALA A 17 8.74 -10.52 -3.47
C ALA A 17 7.84 -9.58 -2.66
N GLY A 18 6.73 -10.13 -2.15
CA GLY A 18 5.89 -9.49 -1.15
C GLY A 18 6.66 -9.34 0.15
N ILE A 19 7.25 -8.16 0.33
CA ILE A 19 7.72 -7.68 1.62
C ILE A 19 6.52 -7.76 2.58
N LEU A 20 6.71 -8.44 3.71
CA LEU A 20 5.81 -8.48 4.87
C LEU A 20 5.71 -7.07 5.48
N ALA A 21 5.19 -6.10 4.73
CA ALA A 21 4.72 -4.85 5.28
C ALA A 21 3.49 -5.20 6.12
N ALA A 22 3.56 -4.93 7.42
CA ALA A 22 2.44 -5.05 8.35
C ALA A 22 1.16 -4.57 7.66
N GLY A 23 0.19 -5.48 7.53
CA GLY A 23 -0.95 -5.37 6.62
C GLY A 23 -1.74 -4.08 6.81
N LEU A 24 -1.38 -3.05 6.03
CA LEU A 24 -2.25 -1.92 5.82
C LEU A 24 -3.51 -2.47 5.16
N PRO A 25 -4.70 -2.18 5.70
CA PRO A 25 -5.95 -2.69 5.14
C PRO A 25 -6.02 -2.28 3.68
N GLN A 26 -5.95 -3.27 2.78
CA GLN A 26 -6.03 -3.06 1.35
C GLN A 26 -7.40 -2.44 1.08
N GLN A 27 -7.41 -1.20 0.62
CA GLN A 27 -8.66 -0.48 0.39
C GLN A 27 -9.31 -1.00 -0.90
N ASP A 28 -10.63 -1.18 -0.86
CA ASP A 28 -11.39 -1.52 -2.05
C ASP A 28 -11.20 -0.44 -3.12
N PRO A 29 -10.57 -0.75 -4.27
CA PRO A 29 -10.28 0.26 -5.29
C PRO A 29 -11.56 0.87 -5.88
N THR A 30 -12.66 0.12 -5.85
CA THR A 30 -14.01 0.55 -6.23
C THR A 30 -14.54 1.63 -5.27
N ALA A 31 -14.42 1.43 -3.96
CA ALA A 31 -14.83 2.40 -2.94
C ALA A 31 -14.03 3.70 -3.04
N LEU A 32 -12.72 3.59 -3.27
CA LEU A 32 -11.85 4.74 -3.45
C LEU A 32 -12.26 5.57 -4.67
N SER A 33 -12.43 4.93 -5.84
CA SER A 33 -12.80 5.61 -7.08
C SER A 33 -14.17 6.30 -6.99
N LYS A 34 -15.19 5.60 -6.45
CA LYS A 34 -16.53 6.17 -6.24
C LYS A 34 -16.51 7.30 -5.20
N GLY A 35 -15.73 7.14 -4.12
CA GLY A 35 -15.54 8.18 -3.12
C GLY A 35 -14.90 9.45 -3.71
N ILE A 36 -13.87 9.31 -4.55
CA ILE A 36 -13.25 10.44 -5.27
C ILE A 36 -14.30 11.17 -6.14
N ALA A 37 -15.16 10.42 -6.85
CA ALA A 37 -16.19 11.03 -7.70
C ALA A 37 -17.20 11.86 -6.87
N ILE A 38 -17.66 11.34 -5.73
CA ILE A 38 -18.56 12.06 -4.82
C ILE A 38 -17.88 13.31 -4.26
N VAL A 39 -16.65 13.20 -3.75
CA VAL A 39 -15.92 14.36 -3.20
C VAL A 39 -15.69 15.42 -4.28
N ARG A 40 -15.34 15.02 -5.50
CA ARG A 40 -15.16 15.94 -6.62
C ARG A 40 -16.46 16.67 -6.95
N LYS A 41 -17.58 15.95 -7.01
CA LYS A 41 -18.91 16.53 -7.21
C LYS A 41 -19.26 17.55 -6.12
N VAL A 42 -19.15 17.15 -4.85
CA VAL A 42 -19.42 18.03 -3.70
C VAL A 42 -18.58 19.30 -3.73
N LEU A 43 -17.28 19.19 -4.01
CA LEU A 43 -16.40 20.35 -4.10
C LEU A 43 -16.71 21.23 -5.31
N GLN A 44 -17.20 20.66 -6.41
CA GLN A 44 -17.58 21.40 -7.62
C GLN A 44 -18.91 22.16 -7.43
N ASP A 45 -19.92 21.49 -6.87
CA ASP A 45 -21.24 22.06 -6.62
C ASP A 45 -21.16 23.22 -5.61
N ASN A 46 -20.16 23.21 -4.72
CA ASN A 46 -20.01 24.20 -3.67
C ASN A 46 -18.85 25.19 -3.88
N LYS A 47 -18.25 25.30 -5.09
CA LYS A 47 -17.07 26.17 -5.30
C LYS A 47 -17.21 27.61 -4.78
N GLY A 48 -18.41 28.18 -4.85
CA GLY A 48 -18.68 29.57 -4.43
C GLY A 48 -18.86 29.79 -2.92
N HIS A 49 -19.10 28.74 -2.13
CA HIS A 49 -19.46 28.91 -0.71
C HIS A 49 -18.26 29.15 0.21
N ASN A 50 -17.05 28.70 -0.15
CA ASN A 50 -15.89 28.72 0.74
C ASN A 50 -14.58 29.09 0.01
N GLU A 51 -14.33 30.39 -0.15
CA GLU A 51 -13.06 30.91 -0.70
C GLU A 51 -11.84 30.54 0.18
N LYS A 52 -12.08 30.42 1.49
CA LYS A 52 -11.06 30.03 2.47
C LYS A 52 -10.71 28.55 2.36
N GLY A 53 -11.52 27.77 1.65
CA GLY A 53 -11.41 26.33 1.44
C GLY A 53 -12.24 25.52 2.44
N TRP A 54 -12.15 24.20 2.32
CA TRP A 54 -13.02 23.24 3.01
C TRP A 54 -12.30 22.49 4.12
N LYS A 55 -12.89 22.42 5.31
CA LYS A 55 -12.40 21.54 6.37
C LYS A 55 -12.83 20.10 6.09
N THR A 56 -12.02 19.14 6.52
CA THR A 56 -12.32 17.71 6.36
C THR A 56 -13.71 17.31 6.89
N HIS A 57 -14.17 17.92 7.99
CA HIS A 57 -15.48 17.60 8.56
C HIS A 57 -16.64 18.16 7.73
N GLU A 58 -16.47 19.31 7.08
CA GLU A 58 -17.49 19.93 6.22
C GLU A 58 -17.66 19.10 4.95
N ILE A 59 -16.55 18.70 4.32
CA ILE A 59 -16.54 17.80 3.16
C ILE A 59 -17.25 16.49 3.52
N TYR A 60 -16.95 15.94 4.70
CA TYR A 60 -17.58 14.70 5.17
C TYR A 60 -19.10 14.84 5.32
N SER A 61 -19.57 15.90 6.00
CA SER A 61 -21.00 16.12 6.19
C SER A 61 -21.75 16.39 4.89
N LEU A 62 -21.14 17.09 3.93
CA LEU A 62 -21.74 17.29 2.61
C LEU A 62 -21.76 16.00 1.80
N ALA A 63 -20.68 15.22 1.84
CA ALA A 63 -20.60 14.00 1.07
C ALA A 63 -21.54 12.90 1.57
N LEU A 64 -21.94 12.92 2.85
CA LEU A 64 -22.99 12.04 3.38
C LEU A 64 -24.41 12.41 2.93
N LYS A 65 -24.63 13.64 2.43
CA LYS A 65 -25.93 14.05 1.87
C LYS A 65 -26.13 13.55 0.45
N GLU A 66 -25.03 13.28 -0.26
CA GLU A 66 -25.07 12.68 -1.59
C GLU A 66 -25.53 11.22 -1.50
N LYS A 67 -26.38 10.81 -2.45
CA LYS A 67 -26.84 9.41 -2.51
C LYS A 67 -25.69 8.50 -2.88
N ALA A 68 -25.60 7.34 -2.22
CA ALA A 68 -24.66 6.31 -2.60
C ALA A 68 -24.91 5.85 -4.05
N PRO A 69 -23.87 5.61 -4.87
CA PRO A 69 -24.03 5.08 -6.21
C PRO A 69 -24.78 3.75 -6.18
N GLU A 70 -25.71 3.56 -7.11
CA GLU A 70 -26.51 2.34 -7.21
C GLU A 70 -25.60 1.11 -7.37
N GLY A 71 -25.91 0.06 -6.60
CA GLY A 71 -25.15 -1.20 -6.62
C GLY A 71 -23.80 -1.16 -5.90
N PHE A 72 -23.45 -0.09 -5.18
CA PHE A 72 -22.23 -0.08 -4.38
C PHE A 72 -22.32 -1.08 -3.22
N ARG A 73 -21.41 -2.06 -3.18
CA ARG A 73 -21.25 -3.01 -2.08
C ARG A 73 -19.87 -2.84 -1.45
N SER A 74 -19.86 -2.47 -0.18
CA SER A 74 -18.64 -2.34 0.62
C SER A 74 -18.06 -3.72 0.89
N THR A 75 -16.83 -4.02 0.42
CA THR A 75 -16.16 -5.32 0.65
C THR A 75 -15.25 -5.25 1.87
N VAL A 76 -15.64 -4.45 2.86
CA VAL A 76 -14.83 -4.22 4.03
C VAL A 76 -15.04 -5.39 4.98
N MET A 77 -14.03 -6.25 5.07
CA MET A 77 -14.00 -7.27 6.12
C MET A 77 -13.82 -6.58 7.47
N THR A 78 -14.92 -6.35 8.17
CA THR A 78 -14.91 -5.84 9.53
C THR A 78 -14.28 -6.89 10.42
N THR A 79 -13.06 -6.64 10.90
CA THR A 79 -12.48 -7.47 11.95
C THR A 79 -13.30 -7.28 13.23
N PRO A 80 -13.64 -8.35 13.98
CA PRO A 80 -14.53 -8.27 15.14
C PRO A 80 -14.04 -7.33 16.25
N ARG A 81 -12.76 -6.93 16.21
CA ARG A 81 -12.13 -6.01 17.18
C ARG A 81 -12.34 -4.53 16.85
N GLN A 82 -12.78 -4.18 15.65
CA GLN A 82 -12.95 -2.79 15.23
C GLN A 82 -14.42 -2.41 15.25
N ALA A 83 -14.75 -1.28 15.88
CA ALA A 83 -16.09 -0.71 15.80
C ALA A 83 -16.47 -0.51 14.33
N ALA A 84 -17.68 -0.94 13.98
CA ALA A 84 -18.18 -0.79 12.63
C ALA A 84 -18.13 0.70 12.21
N PRO A 85 -17.74 1.00 10.95
CA PRO A 85 -17.77 2.37 10.47
C PRO A 85 -19.20 2.94 10.57
N PRO A 86 -19.38 4.24 10.86
CA PRO A 86 -20.71 4.83 11.03
C PRO A 86 -21.65 4.66 9.83
N HIS A 87 -21.11 4.60 8.61
CA HIS A 87 -21.90 4.46 7.37
C HIS A 87 -21.28 3.38 6.46
N PRO A 88 -21.54 2.08 6.69
CA PRO A 88 -20.90 1.01 5.93
C PRO A 88 -21.37 0.94 4.47
N GLU A 89 -22.57 1.42 4.16
CA GLU A 89 -23.17 1.39 2.82
C GLU A 89 -22.69 2.54 1.91
N HIS A 90 -22.09 3.58 2.48
CA HIS A 90 -21.65 4.74 1.73
C HIS A 90 -20.18 4.58 1.30
N PRO A 91 -19.78 4.96 0.06
CA PRO A 91 -18.37 4.92 -0.35
C PRO A 91 -17.46 5.67 0.62
N ILE A 92 -17.93 6.78 1.20
CA ILE A 92 -17.22 7.56 2.21
C ILE A 92 -17.72 7.14 3.60
N ARG A 93 -17.25 5.96 4.04
CA ARG A 93 -17.67 5.29 5.28
C ARG A 93 -17.20 5.94 6.59
N SER A 94 -16.10 6.70 6.54
CA SER A 94 -15.52 7.33 7.74
C SER A 94 -14.67 8.55 7.40
N LYS A 95 -14.45 9.43 8.39
CA LYS A 95 -13.53 10.58 8.25
C LYS A 95 -12.09 10.14 7.98
N LYS A 96 -11.66 8.99 8.50
CA LYS A 96 -10.32 8.44 8.21
C LYS A 96 -10.21 8.07 6.74
N PHE A 97 -11.20 7.33 6.21
CA PHE A 97 -11.23 6.97 4.80
C PHE A 97 -11.31 8.21 3.89
N LEU A 98 -12.06 9.24 4.29
CA LEU A 98 -12.07 10.52 3.58
C LEU A 98 -10.67 11.15 3.50
N LYS A 99 -9.87 11.11 4.56
CA LYS A 99 -8.49 11.64 4.52
C LYS A 99 -7.62 10.88 3.50
N ASP A 100 -7.79 9.57 3.38
CA ASP A 100 -7.05 8.77 2.39
C ASP A 100 -7.46 9.15 0.96
N ILE A 101 -8.77 9.34 0.71
CA ILE A 101 -9.28 9.88 -0.57
C ILE A 101 -8.66 11.25 -0.87
N LEU A 102 -8.65 12.16 0.10
CA LEU A 102 -8.10 13.50 -0.07
C LEU A 102 -6.59 13.45 -0.35
N GLY A 103 -5.84 12.55 0.31
CA GLY A 103 -4.43 12.32 -0.01
C GLY A 103 -4.20 11.84 -1.44
N HIS A 104 -5.06 10.95 -1.94
CA HIS A 104 -5.04 10.55 -3.35
C HIS A 104 -5.35 11.72 -4.29
N MET A 105 -6.36 12.53 -4.00
CA MET A 105 -6.73 13.70 -4.81
C MET A 105 -5.63 14.78 -4.81
N GLU A 106 -4.90 14.94 -3.70
CA GLU A 106 -3.73 15.81 -3.61
C GLU A 106 -2.60 15.31 -4.53
N GLY A 107 -2.36 13.99 -4.57
CA GLY A 107 -1.41 13.37 -5.50
C GLY A 107 -1.71 13.66 -6.97
N TYR A 108 -3.00 13.72 -7.33
CA TYR A 108 -3.46 14.10 -8.68
C TYR A 108 -3.50 15.61 -8.94
N ARG A 109 -3.14 16.44 -7.95
CA ARG A 109 -3.25 17.91 -8.00
C ARG A 109 -4.66 18.42 -8.28
N ASP A 110 -5.68 17.65 -7.89
CA ASP A 110 -7.08 18.12 -7.94
C ASP A 110 -7.37 19.09 -6.80
N ILE A 111 -6.74 18.84 -5.64
CA ILE A 111 -6.85 19.66 -4.44
C ILE A 111 -5.45 19.95 -3.88
N LYS A 112 -5.36 21.00 -3.05
CA LYS A 112 -4.17 21.37 -2.30
C LYS A 112 -4.53 21.60 -0.84
N ILE A 113 -3.70 21.09 0.06
CA ILE A 113 -3.80 21.42 1.48
C ILE A 113 -3.17 22.79 1.76
N VAL A 114 -3.93 23.65 2.44
CA VAL A 114 -3.48 24.98 2.85
C VAL A 114 -3.61 25.09 4.36
N ARG A 115 -2.54 25.55 5.02
CA ARG A 115 -2.56 25.89 6.44
C ARG A 115 -3.14 27.29 6.59
N THR A 116 -4.20 27.42 7.36
CA THR A 116 -4.82 28.71 7.68
C THR A 116 -4.77 28.93 9.18
N MET A 117 -4.30 30.10 9.61
CA MET A 117 -4.37 30.51 11.02
C MET A 117 -5.78 31.04 11.31
N ARG A 118 -6.48 30.46 12.29
CA ARG A 118 -7.77 30.97 12.76
C ARG A 118 -7.77 30.96 14.29
N GLY A 119 -7.79 32.16 14.90
CA GLY A 119 -7.85 32.31 16.36
C GLY A 119 -6.66 31.68 17.09
N GLY A 120 -5.43 31.83 16.56
CA GLY A 120 -4.22 31.26 17.15
C GLY A 120 -3.98 29.76 16.90
N SER A 121 -4.94 29.05 16.30
CA SER A 121 -4.78 27.65 15.92
C SER A 121 -4.54 27.49 14.42
N THR A 122 -3.67 26.54 14.05
CA THR A 122 -3.46 26.13 12.65
C THR A 122 -4.54 25.14 12.23
N ALA A 123 -5.38 25.53 11.28
CA ALA A 123 -6.34 24.64 10.64
C ALA A 123 -5.84 24.24 9.25
N PHE A 124 -5.97 22.95 8.93
CA PHE A 124 -5.74 22.43 7.58
C PHE A 124 -7.03 22.49 6.78
N VAL A 125 -6.94 23.13 5.62
CA VAL A 125 -8.09 23.38 4.76
C VAL A 125 -7.76 22.92 3.35
N TRP A 126 -8.70 22.25 2.70
CA TRP A 126 -8.56 21.73 1.34
C TRP A 126 -9.12 22.74 0.35
N LYS A 127 -8.32 23.14 -0.64
CA LYS A 127 -8.73 24.02 -1.73
C LYS A 127 -8.70 23.27 -3.05
N LEU A 128 -9.70 23.50 -3.89
CA LEU A 128 -9.69 23.01 -5.26
C LEU A 128 -8.62 23.76 -6.04
N VAL A 129 -7.84 23.03 -6.83
CA VAL A 129 -6.79 23.62 -7.66
C VAL A 129 -7.35 23.89 -9.06
N ASN A 130 -7.17 25.10 -9.56
CA ASN A 130 -7.47 25.42 -10.96
C ASN A 130 -6.37 24.84 -11.85
N LYS A 131 -6.68 23.77 -12.57
CA LYS A 131 -5.72 23.04 -13.41
C LYS A 131 -5.15 23.91 -14.53
N ASP A 132 -5.92 24.88 -15.01
CA ASP A 132 -5.50 25.79 -16.07
C ASP A 132 -4.41 26.76 -15.62
N LEU A 133 -4.32 27.02 -14.30
CA LEU A 133 -3.30 27.87 -13.70
C LEU A 133 -2.07 27.07 -13.23
N LEU A 134 -2.13 25.73 -13.28
CA LEU A 134 -0.99 24.92 -12.90
C LEU A 134 0.12 25.10 -13.94
N PRO A 135 1.38 25.31 -13.51
CA PRO A 135 2.49 25.26 -14.44
C PRO A 135 2.49 23.89 -15.11
N LYS A 136 2.49 23.90 -16.46
CA LYS A 136 2.60 22.66 -17.24
C LYS A 136 3.77 21.86 -16.68
N PRO A 137 3.62 20.53 -16.48
CA PRO A 137 4.70 19.72 -15.95
C PRO A 137 5.94 19.96 -16.81
N LYS A 138 7.02 20.46 -16.18
CA LYS A 138 8.28 20.70 -16.88
C LYS A 138 8.65 19.38 -17.55
N ALA A 139 8.79 19.40 -18.87
CA ALA A 139 9.26 18.24 -19.61
C ALA A 139 10.50 17.71 -18.90
N PRO A 140 10.65 16.38 -18.73
CA PRO A 140 11.81 15.81 -18.05
C PRO A 140 13.05 16.40 -18.71
N THR A 141 13.75 17.28 -17.99
CA THR A 141 14.96 17.91 -18.52
C THR A 141 15.88 16.76 -18.90
N PRO A 142 16.30 16.63 -20.17
CA PRO A 142 17.23 15.59 -20.55
C PRO A 142 18.40 15.70 -19.58
N LYS A 143 18.67 14.61 -18.86
CA LYS A 143 19.78 14.59 -17.91
C LYS A 143 21.01 14.78 -18.77
N THR A 144 21.61 15.97 -18.72
CA THR A 144 22.92 16.16 -19.32
C THR A 144 23.81 15.10 -18.68
N PRO A 145 24.50 14.26 -19.47
CA PRO A 145 25.46 13.33 -18.89
C PRO A 145 26.39 14.17 -18.02
N SER A 146 26.48 13.81 -16.73
CA SER A 146 27.37 14.57 -15.85
C SER A 146 28.78 14.49 -16.43
N VAL A 147 29.57 15.55 -16.25
CA VAL A 147 30.95 15.61 -16.80
C VAL A 147 31.83 14.45 -16.30
N GLY A 148 31.39 13.70 -15.29
CA GLY A 148 32.03 12.47 -14.81
C GLY A 148 31.65 11.18 -15.53
N VAL A 149 30.69 11.20 -16.48
CA VAL A 149 30.31 10.03 -17.29
C VAL A 149 31.46 9.56 -18.21
N PRO A 150 32.22 10.43 -18.89
CA PRO A 150 33.37 10.01 -19.69
C PRO A 150 34.53 9.47 -18.85
N LEU A 151 34.60 9.84 -17.57
CA LEU A 151 35.67 9.46 -16.64
C LEU A 151 35.34 8.20 -15.82
N GLY A 152 34.21 7.53 -16.06
CA GLY A 152 33.82 6.29 -15.36
C GLY A 152 33.51 6.45 -13.87
N LEU A 153 33.54 7.67 -13.33
CA LEU A 153 33.42 7.94 -11.88
C LEU A 153 31.98 7.87 -11.34
N HIS A 154 30.96 7.81 -12.21
CA HIS A 154 29.56 7.82 -11.79
C HIS A 154 28.82 6.49 -11.93
N GLU A 155 29.44 5.48 -12.54
CA GLU A 155 28.78 4.19 -12.73
C GLU A 155 28.83 3.32 -11.45
N ASP A 156 29.87 3.47 -10.62
CA ASP A 156 30.17 2.43 -9.64
C ASP A 156 29.70 2.66 -8.19
N ILE A 157 29.28 3.85 -7.78
CA ILE A 157 28.78 4.05 -6.39
C ILE A 157 27.38 3.44 -6.22
N THR A 158 26.50 3.63 -7.21
CA THR A 158 25.17 2.99 -7.20
C THR A 158 25.27 1.48 -7.43
N HIS A 159 26.27 1.04 -8.19
CA HIS A 159 26.58 -0.37 -8.40
C HIS A 159 27.12 -1.05 -7.14
N LEU A 160 28.01 -0.39 -6.37
CA LEU A 160 28.53 -0.90 -5.10
C LEU A 160 27.40 -1.06 -4.07
N ASN A 161 26.51 -0.07 -3.96
CA ASN A 161 25.35 -0.18 -3.09
C ASN A 161 24.39 -1.29 -3.52
N LYS A 162 24.09 -1.42 -4.83
CA LYS A 162 23.30 -2.55 -5.36
C LYS A 162 23.99 -3.91 -5.12
N ARG A 163 25.32 -3.99 -5.23
CA ARG A 163 26.09 -5.21 -4.95
C ARG A 163 26.05 -5.57 -3.47
N ARG A 164 26.23 -4.60 -2.57
CA ARG A 164 26.07 -4.77 -1.12
C ARG A 164 24.65 -5.21 -0.78
N GLN A 165 23.62 -4.63 -1.40
CA GLN A 165 22.24 -5.04 -1.21
C GLN A 165 21.99 -6.48 -1.66
N ARG A 166 22.52 -6.90 -2.82
CA ARG A 166 22.44 -8.29 -3.29
C ARG A 166 23.10 -9.27 -2.31
N ALA A 167 24.34 -8.97 -1.89
CA ALA A 167 25.06 -9.80 -0.92
C ALA A 167 24.33 -9.88 0.43
N ARG A 168 23.75 -8.77 0.92
CA ARG A 168 22.93 -8.76 2.14
C ARG A 168 21.68 -9.64 1.99
N LYS A 169 20.96 -9.52 0.87
CA LYS A 169 19.78 -10.35 0.59
C LYS A 169 20.13 -11.83 0.56
N GLU A 170 21.20 -12.21 -0.11
CA GLU A 170 21.67 -13.61 -0.16
C GLU A 170 22.03 -14.14 1.22
N LYS A 171 22.74 -13.34 2.04
CA LYS A 171 23.08 -13.71 3.42
C LYS A 171 21.82 -13.95 4.26
N ILE A 172 20.81 -13.07 4.15
CA ILE A 172 19.54 -13.20 4.87
C ILE A 172 18.80 -14.47 4.44
N VAL A 173 18.69 -14.73 3.13
CA VAL A 173 18.01 -15.92 2.60
C VAL A 173 18.68 -17.20 3.10
N ARG A 174 20.02 -17.28 3.07
CA ARG A 174 20.76 -18.42 3.62
C ARG A 174 20.48 -18.62 5.12
N GLY A 175 20.43 -17.52 5.89
CA GLY A 175 20.08 -17.56 7.31
C GLY A 175 18.68 -18.14 7.57
N ILE A 176 17.68 -17.68 6.80
CA ILE A 176 16.30 -18.17 6.92
C ILE A 176 16.21 -19.66 6.58
N LEU A 177 16.88 -20.12 5.51
CA LEU A 177 16.90 -21.53 5.14
C LEU A 177 17.54 -22.40 6.24
N LYS A 178 18.63 -21.93 6.86
CA LYS A 178 19.28 -22.63 7.97
C LYS A 178 18.35 -22.75 9.18
N ILE A 179 17.67 -21.67 9.56
CA ILE A 179 16.69 -21.67 10.66
C ILE A 179 15.55 -22.65 10.37
N LYS A 180 15.00 -22.64 9.16
CA LYS A 180 13.93 -23.59 8.77
C LYS A 180 14.39 -25.04 8.81
N ALA A 181 15.60 -25.33 8.33
CA ALA A 181 16.17 -26.68 8.38
C ALA A 181 16.35 -27.16 9.83
N SER A 182 16.88 -26.30 10.71
CA SER A 182 17.01 -26.61 12.14
C SER A 182 15.66 -26.81 12.84
N GLN A 183 14.65 -25.98 12.53
CA GLN A 183 13.29 -26.16 13.06
C GLN A 183 12.65 -27.47 12.60
N ARG A 184 12.87 -27.86 11.34
CA ARG A 184 12.39 -29.14 10.80
C ARG A 184 13.03 -30.32 11.51
N ALA A 185 14.36 -30.31 11.66
CA ALA A 185 15.08 -31.36 12.38
C ALA A 185 14.63 -31.48 13.86
N ALA A 186 14.40 -30.34 14.53
CA ALA A 186 13.89 -30.34 15.90
C ALA A 186 12.48 -30.95 16.02
N ARG A 187 11.59 -30.65 15.05
CA ARG A 187 10.25 -31.24 14.99
C ARG A 187 10.27 -32.73 14.71
N GLU A 188 11.12 -33.18 13.79
CA GLU A 188 11.28 -34.62 13.48
C GLU A 188 11.84 -35.38 14.69
N GLY A 189 12.80 -34.80 15.43
CA GLY A 189 13.30 -35.38 16.68
C GLY A 189 12.25 -35.45 17.79
N GLN A 190 11.41 -34.42 17.94
CA GLN A 190 10.30 -34.43 18.89
C GLN A 190 9.24 -35.49 18.52
N ALA A 191 8.88 -35.58 17.24
CA ALA A 191 7.91 -36.57 16.77
C ALA A 191 8.42 -38.01 17.00
N ALA A 192 9.70 -38.28 16.76
CA ALA A 192 10.31 -39.59 17.04
C ALA A 192 10.32 -39.92 18.54
N ALA A 193 10.60 -38.94 19.41
CA ALA A 193 10.58 -39.14 20.86
C ALA A 193 9.16 -39.43 21.38
N THR A 194 8.14 -38.76 20.86
CA THR A 194 6.74 -39.04 21.22
C THR A 194 6.31 -40.43 20.75
N ALA A 195 6.65 -40.84 19.53
CA ALA A 195 6.32 -42.16 19.00
C ALA A 195 6.97 -43.30 19.79
N GLY A 196 8.19 -43.12 20.29
CA GLY A 196 8.87 -44.12 21.13
C GLY A 196 8.31 -44.26 22.55
N SER A 197 7.59 -43.24 23.05
CA SER A 197 6.99 -43.29 24.39
C SER A 197 5.66 -44.05 24.43
N GLU A 198 4.91 -44.12 23.32
CA GLU A 198 3.60 -44.78 23.27
C GLU A 198 3.70 -46.32 23.17
N SER A 199 4.83 -46.87 22.69
CA SER A 199 5.03 -48.31 22.58
C SER A 199 5.44 -49.03 23.89
N SER A 200 5.57 -48.30 25.00
CA SER A 200 6.01 -48.86 26.30
C SER A 200 4.86 -49.15 27.28
N SER A 201 3.59 -49.01 26.88
CA SER A 201 2.44 -49.04 27.82
C SER A 201 1.43 -50.19 27.61
N THR A 202 1.74 -51.22 26.84
CA THR A 202 0.83 -52.37 26.62
C THR A 202 1.44 -53.70 27.04
N GLU A 203 1.64 -53.92 28.34
CA GLU A 203 1.77 -55.28 28.90
C GLU A 203 1.36 -55.30 30.37
N ALA A 204 0.05 -55.21 30.61
CA ALA A 204 -0.54 -55.56 31.89
C ALA A 204 -1.69 -56.52 31.61
N THR A 205 -1.36 -57.80 31.50
CA THR A 205 -2.29 -58.92 31.38
C THR A 205 -2.93 -59.17 32.75
N PRO A 206 -4.26 -58.96 32.94
CA PRO A 206 -4.91 -59.33 34.18
C PRO A 206 -5.16 -60.84 34.16
N SER A 207 -4.47 -61.59 35.01
CA SER A 207 -4.77 -63.00 35.26
C SER A 207 -5.96 -63.09 36.22
N SER A 208 -6.95 -63.90 35.82
CA SER A 208 -8.07 -64.37 36.66
C SER A 208 -7.61 -65.34 37.75
#